data_AF-A0A6M0APH9-F1
#
_entry.id   AF-A0A6M0APH9-F1
#
_cell.length_a   1.000
_cell.length_b   1.000
_cell.length_c   1.000
_cell.angle_alpha   90.00
_cell.angle_beta   90.00
_cell.angle_gamma   90.00
#
_symmetry.space_group_name_H-M   'P 1'
#
loop_
_entity.id
_entity.type
_entity.pdbx_description
1 polymer ?
#
loop_
_entity_poly.entity_id
_entity_poly.type
_entity_poly.pdbx_seq_one_letter_code
_entity_poly.pdbx_strand_id
1 'polypeptide(L)'
;MSSIKKQAIGFLQQLKFSNTPNRLSIWLKTQQPTNLGRSTNDWKLSNQERGFTLIELLVVIIIIGILSAIALPTLLRQANKGKEVEAKTWVRNILQRQHGYYITNGEFANSLEELEFPLSSETEQYQYEVFSSPPFSNFNGSVLLGLSKQPELKSYAGVVFLQDGQINTCTSSPIDINTD
;
A
#
# COMPACT_ATOMS: atom_id res chain seq x y z
N MET A 1 -37.42 -13.76 47.63
CA MET A 1 -37.99 -14.22 46.33
C MET A 1 -38.94 -13.17 45.73
N SER A 2 -38.46 -11.96 45.44
CA SER A 2 -39.32 -10.85 44.98
C SER A 2 -38.62 -9.80 44.10
N SER A 3 -37.33 -9.99 43.77
CA SER A 3 -36.55 -8.98 43.04
C SER A 3 -36.10 -9.40 41.63
N ILE A 4 -36.35 -10.65 41.24
CA ILE A 4 -36.03 -11.17 39.88
C ILE A 4 -37.28 -11.14 38.96
N LYS A 5 -38.50 -11.04 39.53
CA LYS A 5 -39.74 -10.89 38.75
C LYS A 5 -40.03 -9.46 38.26
N LYS A 6 -39.36 -8.42 38.81
CA LYS A 6 -39.58 -7.02 38.40
C LYS A 6 -38.80 -6.62 37.14
N GLN A 7 -37.66 -7.27 36.84
CA GLN A 7 -36.92 -7.00 35.60
C GLN A 7 -37.51 -7.71 34.36
N ALA A 8 -38.33 -8.75 34.55
CA ALA A 8 -39.03 -9.43 33.45
C ALA A 8 -40.29 -8.68 32.96
N ILE A 9 -40.77 -7.68 33.69
CA ILE A 9 -41.97 -6.90 33.32
C ILE A 9 -41.61 -5.67 32.47
N GLY A 10 -40.35 -5.20 32.52
CA GLY A 10 -39.86 -4.15 31.62
C GLY A 10 -39.49 -4.63 30.21
N PHE A 11 -39.34 -5.95 30.02
CA PHE A 11 -38.94 -6.54 28.74
C PHE A 11 -40.13 -7.03 27.87
N LEU A 12 -41.36 -6.98 28.40
CA LEU A 12 -42.59 -7.27 27.65
C LEU A 12 -43.35 -6.01 27.24
N GLN A 13 -42.65 -4.87 27.14
CA GLN A 13 -43.15 -3.65 26.51
C GLN A 13 -42.57 -3.48 25.10
N GLN A 14 -42.34 -4.60 24.41
CA GLN A 14 -41.85 -4.66 23.04
C GLN A 14 -42.84 -5.32 22.06
N LEU A 15 -44.13 -5.42 22.39
CA LEU A 15 -45.13 -6.01 21.48
C LEU A 15 -46.50 -5.31 21.50
N LYS A 16 -46.56 -3.97 21.60
CA LYS A 16 -47.76 -3.21 21.19
C LYS A 16 -47.41 -1.83 20.62
N PHE A 17 -46.97 -1.82 19.37
CA PHE A 17 -47.25 -0.72 18.45
C PHE A 17 -47.94 -1.27 17.20
N SER A 18 -49.21 -1.64 17.36
CA SER A 18 -50.15 -1.71 16.24
C SER A 18 -50.61 -0.29 15.92
N ASN A 19 -49.84 0.44 15.11
CA ASN A 19 -50.41 1.49 14.27
C ASN A 19 -49.38 1.88 13.19
N THR A 20 -49.08 0.96 12.29
CA THR A 20 -48.54 1.34 11.00
C THR A 20 -49.71 1.92 10.20
N PRO A 21 -49.71 3.22 9.84
CA PRO A 21 -50.64 3.67 8.82
C PRO A 21 -50.37 2.83 7.57
N ASN A 22 -51.44 2.18 7.11
CA ASN A 22 -51.48 1.31 5.95
C ASN A 22 -50.71 1.96 4.79
N ARG A 23 -49.52 1.44 4.50
CA ARG A 23 -48.56 1.99 3.53
C ARG A 23 -49.01 1.83 2.07
N LEU A 24 -50.29 1.54 1.84
CA LEU A 24 -50.91 1.37 0.52
C LEU A 24 -51.85 2.52 0.14
N SER A 25 -52.31 3.35 1.09
CA SER A 25 -53.14 4.54 0.76
C SER A 25 -52.32 5.80 0.45
N ILE A 26 -51.00 5.78 0.70
CA ILE A 26 -50.07 6.84 0.29
C ILE A 26 -49.81 6.78 -1.24
N TRP A 27 -50.00 5.60 -1.85
CA TRP A 27 -49.74 5.38 -3.28
C TRP A 27 -50.97 5.51 -4.18
N LEU A 28 -52.14 5.85 -3.63
CA LEU A 28 -53.40 5.98 -4.40
C LEU A 28 -54.00 7.38 -4.28
N LYS A 29 -53.17 8.42 -4.17
CA LYS A 29 -53.59 9.79 -4.48
C LYS A 29 -53.28 10.09 -5.94
N THR A 30 -54.27 9.77 -6.78
CA THR A 30 -54.63 10.49 -8.01
C THR A 30 -53.49 11.09 -8.83
N GLN A 31 -53.14 10.39 -9.90
CA GLN A 31 -52.66 11.03 -11.13
C GLN A 31 -53.72 12.05 -11.59
N GLN A 32 -53.39 13.33 -11.49
CA GLN A 32 -53.94 14.37 -12.36
C GLN A 32 -52.77 15.24 -12.82
N PRO A 33 -52.36 15.17 -14.10
CA PRO A 33 -51.39 16.10 -14.63
C PRO A 33 -52.04 17.49 -14.63
N THR A 34 -51.56 18.39 -13.78
CA THR A 34 -51.83 19.81 -13.99
C THR A 34 -51.17 20.17 -15.32
N ASN A 35 -51.99 20.46 -16.33
CA ASN A 35 -51.58 21.12 -17.57
C ASN A 35 -51.09 22.54 -17.21
N LEU A 36 -49.92 22.63 -16.61
CA LEU A 36 -49.13 23.84 -16.67
C LEU A 36 -48.46 23.77 -18.02
N GLY A 37 -48.89 24.65 -18.93
CA GLY A 37 -48.20 24.96 -20.17
C GLY A 37 -46.79 25.44 -19.87
N ARG A 38 -45.92 24.50 -19.49
CA ARG A 38 -44.49 24.67 -19.52
C ARG A 38 -44.16 24.48 -20.98
N SER A 39 -44.02 25.60 -21.68
CA SER A 39 -43.23 25.64 -22.90
C SER A 39 -41.87 25.10 -22.52
N THR A 40 -41.70 23.78 -22.65
CA THR A 40 -40.40 23.19 -22.76
C THR A 40 -39.89 23.79 -24.04
N ASN A 41 -38.93 24.69 -23.92
CA ASN A 41 -37.99 24.91 -25.00
C ASN A 41 -37.40 23.51 -25.25
N ASP A 42 -38.06 22.78 -26.13
CA ASP A 42 -37.66 21.47 -26.58
C ASP A 42 -36.51 21.79 -27.52
N TRP A 43 -35.36 22.06 -26.91
CA TRP A 43 -34.11 22.24 -27.62
C TRP A 43 -33.85 20.89 -28.26
N LYS A 44 -34.41 20.71 -29.46
CA LYS A 44 -33.98 19.70 -30.40
C LYS A 44 -32.52 20.02 -30.67
N LEU A 45 -31.65 19.49 -29.80
CA LEU A 45 -30.23 19.33 -30.05
C LEU A 45 -30.19 18.44 -31.28
N SER A 46 -30.19 19.06 -32.46
CA SER A 46 -29.84 18.35 -33.66
C SER A 46 -28.44 17.85 -33.39
N ASN A 47 -28.32 16.55 -33.19
CA ASN A 47 -27.06 15.86 -33.04
C ASN A 47 -26.41 15.93 -34.44
N GLN A 48 -25.84 17.09 -34.76
CA GLN A 48 -24.91 17.22 -35.87
C GLN A 48 -23.72 16.38 -35.45
N GLU A 49 -23.67 15.14 -35.93
CA GLU A 49 -22.48 14.30 -35.84
C GLU A 49 -21.36 15.00 -36.62
N ARG A 50 -20.68 15.91 -35.94
CA ARG A 50 -19.45 16.54 -36.41
C ARG A 50 -18.38 15.47 -36.28
N GLY A 51 -17.96 14.90 -37.41
CA GLY A 51 -16.82 13.99 -37.46
C GLY A 51 -15.56 14.71 -36.97
N PHE A 52 -14.72 14.01 -36.20
CA PHE A 52 -13.40 14.50 -35.82
C PHE A 52 -12.56 14.81 -37.06
N THR A 53 -11.91 15.96 -37.08
CA THR A 53 -10.98 16.29 -38.15
C THR A 53 -9.63 15.57 -37.91
N LEU A 54 -8.96 15.14 -38.98
CA LEU A 54 -7.62 14.55 -38.87
C LEU A 54 -6.60 15.52 -38.24
N ILE A 55 -6.78 16.82 -38.48
CA ILE A 55 -5.90 17.85 -37.92
C ILE A 55 -6.07 18.00 -36.40
N GLU A 56 -7.29 17.86 -35.87
CA GLU A 56 -7.52 17.86 -34.42
C GLU A 56 -6.77 16.71 -33.75
N LEU A 57 -6.88 15.50 -34.32
CA LEU A 57 -6.18 14.34 -33.78
C LEU A 57 -4.66 14.49 -33.90
N LEU A 58 -4.16 15.07 -34.99
CA LEU A 58 -2.74 15.33 -35.22
C LEU A 58 -2.15 16.29 -34.18
N VAL A 59 -2.84 17.39 -33.86
CA VAL A 59 -2.36 18.34 -32.84
C VAL A 59 -2.35 17.70 -31.46
N VAL A 60 -3.35 16.88 -31.13
CA VAL A 60 -3.42 16.18 -29.84
C VAL A 60 -2.25 15.22 -29.66
N ILE A 61 -1.93 14.39 -30.66
CA ILE A 61 -0.81 13.44 -30.56
C ILE A 61 0.55 14.15 -30.44
N ILE A 62 0.70 15.32 -31.06
CA ILE A 62 1.91 16.15 -30.94
C ILE A 62 2.06 16.67 -29.51
N ILE A 63 0.99 17.19 -28.91
CA ILE A 63 1.02 17.73 -27.55
C ILE A 63 1.32 16.62 -26.54
N ILE A 64 0.63 15.47 -26.59
CA ILE A 64 0.92 14.34 -25.70
C ILE A 64 2.32 13.77 -25.93
N GLY A 65 2.84 13.81 -27.17
CA GLY A 65 4.20 13.39 -27.50
C GLY A 65 5.25 14.24 -26.78
N ILE A 66 5.11 15.57 -26.85
CA ILE A 66 6.02 16.52 -26.16
C ILE A 66 5.95 16.33 -24.64
N LEU A 67 4.75 16.24 -24.08
CA LEU A 67 4.58 16.03 -22.64
C LEU A 67 5.16 14.69 -22.18
N SER A 68 4.93 13.62 -22.93
CA SER A 68 5.43 12.28 -22.61
C SER A 68 6.95 12.20 -22.64
N ALA A 69 7.61 12.89 -23.58
CA ALA A 69 9.06 12.92 -23.68
C ALA A 69 9.73 13.47 -22.41
N ILE A 70 9.11 14.44 -21.73
CA ILE A 70 9.62 15.04 -20.48
C ILE A 70 9.18 14.24 -19.26
N ALA A 71 7.93 13.76 -19.26
CA ALA A 71 7.31 13.10 -18.10
C ALA A 71 7.84 11.67 -17.88
N LEU A 72 7.97 10.87 -18.93
CA LEU A 72 8.35 9.46 -18.85
C LEU A 72 9.69 9.20 -18.14
N PRO A 73 10.82 9.87 -18.47
CA PRO A 73 12.08 9.59 -17.78
C PRO A 73 12.01 9.93 -16.28
N THR A 74 11.24 10.96 -15.92
CA THR A 74 11.03 11.34 -14.53
C THR A 74 10.17 10.31 -13.80
N LEU A 75 9.12 9.80 -14.44
CA LEU A 75 8.26 8.76 -13.89
C LEU A 75 9.05 7.47 -13.62
N LEU A 76 9.85 7.00 -14.57
CA LEU A 76 10.69 5.81 -14.40
C LEU A 76 11.67 5.96 -13.23
N ARG A 77 12.31 7.13 -13.11
CA ARG A 77 13.18 7.42 -11.97
C ARG A 77 12.44 7.44 -10.64
N GLN A 78 11.22 7.97 -10.59
CA GLN A 78 10.40 7.95 -9.37
C GLN A 78 9.99 6.53 -8.99
N ALA A 79 9.62 5.70 -9.98
CA ALA A 79 9.33 4.28 -9.76
C ALA A 79 10.55 3.55 -9.18
N ASN A 80 11.74 3.75 -9.75
CA ASN A 80 12.97 3.15 -9.24
C ASN A 80 13.32 3.64 -7.82
N LYS A 81 13.12 4.93 -7.52
CA LYS A 81 13.25 5.44 -6.13
C LYS A 81 12.28 4.77 -5.16
N GLY A 82 11.04 4.50 -5.58
CA GLY A 82 10.07 3.77 -4.77
C GLY A 82 10.58 2.38 -4.39
N LYS A 83 11.10 1.64 -5.37
CA LYS A 83 11.74 0.33 -5.16
C LYS A 83 12.97 0.41 -4.24
N GLU A 84 13.78 1.46 -4.34
CA GLU A 84 14.91 1.67 -3.42
C GLU A 84 14.47 1.98 -1.98
N VAL A 85 13.39 2.75 -1.79
CA VAL A 85 12.84 3.03 -0.46
C VAL A 85 12.28 1.77 0.17
N GLU A 86 11.63 0.93 -0.63
CA GLU A 86 11.20 -0.40 -0.22
C GLU A 86 12.39 -1.19 0.33
N ALA A 87 13.46 -1.37 -0.45
CA ALA A 87 14.65 -2.11 -0.01
C ALA A 87 15.26 -1.59 1.29
N LYS A 88 15.40 -0.26 1.43
CA LYS A 88 15.89 0.37 2.67
C LYS A 88 15.00 0.07 3.87
N THR A 89 13.69 0.02 3.66
CA THR A 89 12.72 -0.26 4.71
C THR A 89 12.83 -1.72 5.15
N TRP A 90 12.93 -2.65 4.20
CA TRP A 90 13.19 -4.06 4.47
C TRP A 90 14.48 -4.27 5.25
N VAL A 91 15.59 -3.69 4.79
CA VAL A 91 16.89 -3.77 5.47
C VAL A 91 16.79 -3.28 6.93
N ARG A 92 16.16 -2.13 7.16
CA ARG A 92 15.97 -1.60 8.53
C ARG A 92 15.11 -2.51 9.40
N ASN A 93 14.04 -3.06 8.87
CA ASN A 93 13.15 -3.97 9.61
C ASN A 93 13.86 -5.25 10.01
N ILE A 94 14.67 -5.83 9.11
CA ILE A 94 15.46 -7.03 9.40
C ILE A 94 16.51 -6.72 10.48
N LEU A 95 17.24 -5.61 10.38
CA LEU A 95 18.22 -5.21 11.40
C LEU A 95 17.57 -4.98 12.77
N GLN A 96 16.36 -4.40 12.81
CA GLN A 96 15.62 -4.23 14.05
C GLN A 96 15.21 -5.58 14.67
N ARG A 97 14.84 -6.56 13.85
CA ARG A 97 14.55 -7.92 14.33
C ARG A 97 15.82 -8.63 14.79
N GLN A 98 16.92 -8.46 14.09
CA GLN A 98 18.23 -8.96 14.47
C GLN A 98 18.66 -8.43 15.85
N HIS A 99 18.39 -7.15 16.12
CA HIS A 99 18.59 -6.54 17.43
C HIS A 99 17.74 -7.22 18.53
N GLY A 100 16.45 -7.42 18.29
CA GLY A 100 15.56 -8.11 19.23
C GLY A 100 15.93 -9.59 19.45
N TYR A 101 16.37 -10.27 18.39
CA TYR A 101 16.82 -11.66 18.45
C TYR A 101 18.07 -11.79 19.33
N TYR A 102 19.04 -10.89 19.17
CA TYR A 102 20.23 -10.87 20.03
C TYR A 102 19.90 -10.64 21.50
N ILE A 103 18.97 -9.72 21.81
CA ILE A 103 18.53 -9.49 23.20
C ILE A 103 17.91 -10.75 23.83
N THR A 104 17.22 -11.56 23.01
CA THR A 104 16.51 -12.76 23.49
C THR A 104 17.42 -13.98 23.59
N ASN A 105 18.29 -14.19 22.59
CA ASN A 105 19.07 -15.42 22.44
C ASN A 105 20.57 -15.25 22.73
N GLY A 106 21.07 -14.02 22.85
CA GLY A 106 22.49 -13.72 23.10
C GLY A 106 23.41 -13.93 21.90
N GLU A 107 22.86 -14.28 20.74
CA GLU A 107 23.58 -14.50 19.49
C GLU A 107 22.83 -13.87 18.31
N PHE A 108 23.51 -13.68 17.20
CA PHE A 108 22.95 -13.13 15.97
C PHE A 108 22.43 -14.26 15.07
N ALA A 109 21.19 -14.14 14.59
CA ALA A 109 20.59 -15.09 13.65
C ALA A 109 21.40 -15.20 12.35
N ASN A 110 21.47 -16.42 11.82
CA ASN A 110 22.18 -16.77 10.57
C ASN A 110 21.27 -16.84 9.35
N SER A 111 19.96 -16.75 9.54
CA SER A 111 18.97 -16.87 8.48
C SER A 111 17.79 -15.93 8.72
N LEU A 112 17.07 -15.56 7.65
CA LEU A 112 15.83 -14.78 7.78
C LEU A 112 14.69 -15.58 8.45
N GLU A 113 14.76 -16.92 8.37
CA GLU A 113 13.76 -17.81 8.95
C GLU A 113 13.81 -17.79 10.49
N GLU A 114 15.02 -17.76 11.06
CA GLU A 114 15.23 -17.57 12.51
C GLU A 114 14.68 -16.23 13.03
N LEU A 115 14.62 -15.21 12.16
CA LEU A 115 14.06 -13.90 12.50
C LEU A 115 12.54 -13.82 12.39
N GLU A 116 11.88 -14.95 12.07
CA GLU A 116 10.44 -15.07 11.82
C GLU A 116 9.94 -14.00 10.84
N PHE A 117 10.78 -13.71 9.82
CA PHE A 117 10.51 -12.62 8.92
C PHE A 117 9.34 -12.96 7.99
N PRO A 118 8.34 -12.08 7.83
CA PRO A 118 7.06 -12.45 7.21
C PRO A 118 7.12 -12.66 5.69
N LEU A 119 8.26 -12.38 5.06
CA LEU A 119 8.47 -12.66 3.64
C LEU A 119 9.49 -13.78 3.45
N SER A 120 9.25 -14.60 2.44
CA SER A 120 10.29 -15.37 1.73
C SER A 120 11.48 -14.44 1.50
N SER A 121 12.71 -14.94 1.58
CA SER A 121 13.97 -14.18 1.51
C SER A 121 14.22 -13.36 0.24
N GLU A 122 13.18 -13.12 -0.57
CA GLU A 122 13.20 -12.39 -1.82
C GLU A 122 11.89 -11.60 -2.03
N THR A 123 12.02 -10.41 -2.58
CA THR A 123 10.91 -9.68 -3.22
C THR A 123 11.04 -9.79 -4.74
N GLU A 124 10.14 -9.14 -5.49
CA GLU A 124 10.22 -9.09 -6.95
C GLU A 124 11.53 -8.45 -7.44
N GLN A 125 12.07 -7.48 -6.70
CA GLN A 125 13.21 -6.67 -7.13
C GLN A 125 14.50 -6.94 -6.34
N TYR A 126 14.42 -7.52 -5.14
CA TYR A 126 15.59 -7.73 -4.26
C TYR A 126 15.65 -9.15 -3.68
N GLN A 127 16.85 -9.61 -3.39
CA GLN A 127 17.12 -10.80 -2.57
C GLN A 127 17.78 -10.35 -1.26
N TYR A 128 17.33 -10.92 -0.15
CA TYR A 128 17.82 -10.58 1.18
C TYR A 128 18.56 -11.77 1.77
N GLU A 129 19.82 -11.57 2.10
CA GLU A 129 20.69 -12.59 2.67
C GLU A 129 21.30 -12.06 3.96
N VAL A 130 21.16 -12.84 5.03
CA VAL A 130 21.75 -12.55 6.33
C VAL A 130 22.92 -13.49 6.55
N PHE A 131 24.05 -12.93 6.95
CA PHE A 131 25.26 -13.63 7.31
C PHE A 131 25.64 -13.20 8.71
N SER A 132 25.53 -14.11 9.67
CA SER A 132 26.06 -13.91 11.02
C SER A 132 27.46 -14.52 11.09
N SER A 133 28.39 -13.88 11.80
CA SER A 133 29.75 -14.41 12.00
C SER A 133 29.83 -15.16 13.33
N PRO A 134 30.31 -16.42 13.35
CA PRO A 134 31.70 -16.71 13.80
C PRO A 134 32.39 -17.90 13.04
N PRO A 135 33.74 -18.11 13.01
CA PRO A 135 34.86 -17.50 13.76
C PRO A 135 35.95 -16.80 12.90
N PHE A 136 35.72 -16.51 11.61
CA PHE A 136 36.80 -16.04 10.71
C PHE A 136 37.23 -14.58 10.91
N SER A 137 36.58 -13.82 11.80
CA SER A 137 36.88 -12.40 12.00
C SER A 137 36.60 -11.98 13.43
N ASN A 138 37.31 -10.97 13.92
CA ASN A 138 37.08 -10.31 15.21
C ASN A 138 35.77 -9.48 15.23
N PHE A 139 34.82 -9.82 14.37
CA PHE A 139 33.57 -9.10 14.18
C PHE A 139 32.45 -9.89 14.85
N ASN A 140 31.95 -9.37 15.96
CA ASN A 140 30.80 -9.92 16.65
C ASN A 140 29.54 -9.22 16.14
N GLY A 141 28.96 -9.75 15.06
CA GLY A 141 27.88 -9.09 14.35
C GLY A 141 27.27 -9.93 13.24
N SER A 142 26.27 -9.34 12.59
CA SER A 142 25.59 -9.87 11.42
C SER A 142 25.58 -8.82 10.30
N VAL A 143 25.87 -9.30 9.10
CA VAL A 143 25.78 -8.56 7.84
C VAL A 143 24.52 -8.99 7.12
N LEU A 144 23.76 -8.03 6.62
CA LEU A 144 22.58 -8.20 5.80
C LEU A 144 22.85 -7.58 4.44
N LEU A 145 22.59 -8.33 3.37
CA LEU A 145 22.68 -7.86 1.98
C LEU A 145 21.28 -7.88 1.36
N GLY A 146 20.87 -6.75 0.80
CA GLY A 146 19.71 -6.60 -0.08
C GLY A 146 20.21 -6.42 -1.51
N LEU A 147 20.44 -7.51 -2.21
CA LEU A 147 20.98 -7.54 -3.57
C LEU A 147 19.86 -7.26 -4.57
N SER A 148 20.08 -6.32 -5.48
CA SER A 148 19.14 -6.05 -6.56
C SER A 148 19.16 -7.16 -7.62
N LYS A 149 17.97 -7.60 -8.04
CA LYS A 149 17.79 -8.52 -9.18
C LYS A 149 17.86 -7.79 -10.53
N GLN A 150 17.68 -6.46 -10.54
CA GLN A 150 17.65 -5.64 -11.77
C GLN A 150 18.91 -4.77 -11.88
N PRO A 151 19.53 -4.65 -13.07
CA PRO A 151 20.76 -3.88 -13.23
C PRO A 151 20.57 -2.38 -13.00
N GLU A 152 19.36 -1.86 -13.19
CA GLU A 152 19.04 -0.43 -13.01
C GLU A 152 18.86 0.00 -11.55
N LEU A 153 18.76 -0.96 -10.63
CA LEU A 153 18.52 -0.71 -9.21
C LEU A 153 19.79 -0.98 -8.40
N LYS A 154 19.97 -0.18 -7.36
CA LYS A 154 21.13 -0.26 -6.49
C LYS A 154 20.92 -1.29 -5.38
N SER A 155 21.97 -1.98 -4.98
CA SER A 155 21.92 -2.89 -3.84
C SER A 155 22.17 -2.15 -2.53
N TYR A 156 21.77 -2.75 -1.41
CA TYR A 156 21.90 -2.16 -0.08
C TYR A 156 22.48 -3.18 0.89
N ALA A 157 23.28 -2.74 1.85
CA ALA A 157 23.73 -3.59 2.94
C ALA A 157 23.40 -2.94 4.30
N GLY A 158 23.28 -3.80 5.29
CA GLY A 158 23.13 -3.44 6.69
C GLY A 158 24.07 -4.28 7.52
N VAL A 159 24.58 -3.71 8.59
CA VAL A 159 25.42 -4.43 9.54
C VAL A 159 24.93 -4.10 10.93
N VAL A 160 24.73 -5.12 11.75
CA VAL A 160 24.52 -4.96 13.19
C VAL A 160 25.65 -5.66 13.91
N PHE A 161 26.22 -5.02 14.91
CA PHE A 161 27.38 -5.55 15.60
C PHE A 161 27.44 -5.06 17.04
N LEU A 162 28.19 -5.78 17.85
CA LEU A 162 28.43 -5.45 19.23
C LEU A 162 29.74 -4.70 19.36
N GLN A 163 29.67 -3.55 20.02
CA GLN A 163 30.84 -2.78 20.42
C GLN A 163 30.65 -2.34 21.87
N ASP A 164 31.61 -2.67 22.73
CA ASP A 164 31.60 -2.32 24.16
C ASP A 164 30.33 -2.75 24.91
N GLY A 165 29.75 -3.89 24.52
CA GLY A 165 28.52 -4.43 25.11
C GLY A 165 27.23 -3.74 24.65
N GLN A 166 27.30 -2.82 23.69
CA GLN A 166 26.14 -2.18 23.06
C GLN A 166 25.98 -2.66 21.62
N ILE A 167 24.72 -2.74 21.17
CA ILE A 167 24.40 -3.15 19.80
C ILE A 167 24.33 -1.91 18.92
N ASN A 168 25.22 -1.83 17.96
CA ASN A 168 25.30 -0.77 16.97
C ASN A 168 24.82 -1.27 15.62
N THR A 169 24.14 -0.40 14.88
CA THR A 169 23.59 -0.72 13.56
C THR A 169 24.08 0.31 12.55
N CYS A 170 24.71 -0.17 11.49
CA CYS A 170 25.14 0.62 10.35
C CYS A 170 24.35 0.18 9.11
N THR A 171 23.58 1.08 8.51
CA THR A 171 23.02 0.85 7.18
C THR A 171 23.92 1.50 6.14
N SER A 172 24.30 0.78 5.10
CA SER A 172 25.18 1.30 4.06
C SER A 172 24.44 2.28 3.14
N SER A 173 25.22 3.17 2.52
CA SER A 173 24.84 3.80 1.26
C SER A 173 24.60 2.72 0.18
N PRO A 174 23.95 3.08 -0.94
CA PRO A 174 23.76 2.15 -2.04
C PRO A 174 25.11 1.57 -2.49
N ILE A 175 25.15 0.25 -2.66
CA ILE A 175 26.29 -0.49 -3.17
C ILE A 175 25.99 -0.84 -4.62
N ASP A 176 26.80 -0.32 -5.54
CA ASP A 176 26.71 -0.69 -6.95
C ASP A 176 27.50 -2.00 -7.13
N ILE A 177 26.81 -3.14 -7.06
CA ILE A 177 27.39 -4.46 -7.33
C ILE A 177 27.46 -4.81 -8.82
N ASN A 178 26.85 -3.97 -9.67
CA ASN A 178 26.82 -4.13 -11.12
C ASN A 178 27.95 -3.35 -11.82
N THR A 179 29.04 -3.06 -11.12
CA THR A 179 30.26 -2.54 -11.74
C THR A 179 31.02 -3.71 -12.36
N ASP A 180 30.89 -3.85 -13.68
CA ASP A 180 31.91 -4.53 -14.50
C ASP A 180 33.29 -3.87 -14.31
#